data_AF-A0A9P5MJP9-F1
#
_entry.id   AF-A0A9P5MJP9-F1
#
_cell.length_a   1.000
_cell.length_b   1.000
_cell.length_c   1.000
_cell.angle_alpha   90.00
_cell.angle_beta   90.00
_cell.angle_gamma   90.00
#
_symmetry.space_group_name_H-M   'P 1'
#
loop_
_entity.id
_entity.type
_entity.pdbx_description
1 polymer ?
#
loop_
_entity_poly.entity_id
_entity_poly.type
_entity_poly.pdbx_seq_one_letter_code
_entity_poly.pdbx_strand_id
1 'polypeptide(L)'
;MSAASRKNSVVQGSLIHGQTQPAVVTASGSVVPAPAASPDVVDPSSFYPSPRTEARRSLDGSIDQLSLAELDDHHHHETYRYTERDLDDTASVSTRPAGDSLSALTESEAEPIYIDAVDDVPQHEHDYEQQQQLEQHSHHNQHNIYANADDYHHAPVAGSRRTGTFGRVLLVRLTPDSPHHRPDTVQHFAMKVLRKSEIVRLRQVKHINAERNILARIQHPFIVDLYATFQDHLNVYMLLSYVPGGELFSHLRRAGRFTPDVTRFYLGCIVLALRYLHKYNIIYRDLKPENLLLDHRGYIRIADFGFAKVVSDRTWTLCGTPEYLAPEIIEQKGHSKAVDWWACGVLAYEMLVGYPPFFDENPVMIYQKIVRGQVYWPEELDLGSKEFIKGFLRQDRSKRLGNLQGGAEDVLNHDWFEGVDWVALENGEIRAPLIPYVMSASDTRNFSNLPLPQPHDVPGLVPNYAMPPDQRDDPFNWQFLSF
;
A
#
# COMPACT_ATOMS: atom_id res chain seq x y z
N MET A 1 -45.06 32.78 7.96
CA MET A 1 -46.02 33.84 7.57
C MET A 1 -45.58 35.15 8.21
N SER A 2 -45.59 36.23 7.43
CA SER A 2 -45.22 37.64 7.72
C SER A 2 -43.72 37.91 7.95
N ALA A 3 -42.92 38.50 7.05
CA ALA A 3 -43.01 39.78 6.32
C ALA A 3 -43.00 41.01 7.28
N ALA A 4 -42.26 42.10 7.12
CA ALA A 4 -41.37 42.62 6.08
C ALA A 4 -40.52 43.78 6.70
N SER A 5 -39.26 43.96 6.27
CA SER A 5 -38.75 45.11 5.49
C SER A 5 -38.95 46.53 6.06
N ARG A 6 -37.85 47.25 6.31
CA ARG A 6 -37.52 48.50 5.57
C ARG A 6 -36.14 49.08 5.93
N LYS A 7 -35.54 49.62 4.86
CA LYS A 7 -34.25 50.31 4.72
C LYS A 7 -34.27 51.78 5.17
N ASN A 8 -33.08 52.38 5.08
CA ASN A 8 -32.70 53.80 4.99
C ASN A 8 -32.17 54.38 6.31
N SER A 9 -31.08 55.14 6.36
CA SER A 9 -30.18 55.70 5.34
C SER A 9 -29.09 56.49 6.07
N VAL A 10 -27.88 56.48 5.51
CA VAL A 10 -26.95 57.63 5.34
C VAL A 10 -26.64 58.51 6.57
N VAL A 11 -25.36 58.62 6.94
CA VAL A 11 -24.58 59.88 6.93
C VAL A 11 -23.08 59.56 7.01
N GLN A 12 -22.31 60.09 6.06
CA GLN A 12 -20.85 60.21 6.07
C GLN A 12 -20.40 61.30 7.07
N GLY A 13 -19.28 61.06 7.76
CA GLY A 13 -18.58 62.08 8.52
C GLY A 13 -17.12 61.70 8.77
N SER A 14 -16.25 62.13 7.88
CA SER A 14 -14.79 62.12 8.05
C SER A 14 -14.38 63.20 9.07
N LEU A 15 -13.31 62.96 9.87
CA LEU A 15 -12.11 63.81 10.03
C LEU A 15 -11.35 63.59 11.36
N ILE A 16 -10.10 63.10 11.21
CA ILE A 16 -8.80 63.45 11.85
C ILE A 16 -8.54 63.48 13.38
N HIS A 17 -7.44 62.78 13.70
CA HIS A 17 -6.31 63.10 14.60
C HIS A 17 -6.50 63.14 16.13
N GLY A 18 -5.64 62.36 16.80
CA GLY A 18 -5.38 62.49 18.23
C GLY A 18 -4.50 61.35 18.74
N GLN A 19 -3.17 61.52 18.65
CA GLN A 19 -2.19 60.72 19.38
C GLN A 19 -2.48 60.77 20.89
N THR A 20 -2.26 59.65 21.58
CA THR A 20 -1.55 59.59 22.88
C THR A 20 -1.25 58.12 23.21
N GLN A 21 0.04 57.75 23.14
CA GLN A 21 0.62 56.77 24.06
C GLN A 21 1.00 57.49 25.37
N PRO A 22 1.16 56.76 26.48
CA PRO A 22 2.50 56.53 27.01
C PRO A 22 2.73 55.04 27.34
N ALA A 23 3.84 54.42 26.96
CA ALA A 23 5.23 54.56 27.45
C ALA A 23 5.46 53.86 28.81
N VAL A 24 6.12 52.69 28.84
CA VAL A 24 7.58 52.43 29.06
C VAL A 24 7.86 52.24 30.56
N VAL A 25 8.62 51.24 31.02
CA VAL A 25 10.08 51.26 31.28
C VAL A 25 10.47 49.86 31.81
N THR A 26 11.24 49.04 31.06
CA THR A 26 12.70 48.74 31.11
C THR A 26 13.18 47.96 32.36
N ALA A 27 14.28 47.19 32.40
CA ALA A 27 15.53 47.09 31.63
C ALA A 27 16.06 45.64 31.74
N SER A 28 16.93 45.09 30.89
CA SER A 28 18.33 45.45 30.53
C SER A 28 18.80 44.46 29.44
N GLY A 29 19.65 44.72 28.43
CA GLY A 29 20.53 45.83 28.10
C GLY A 29 21.93 45.29 27.73
N SER A 30 22.25 45.10 26.43
CA SER A 30 23.59 45.32 25.83
C SER A 30 23.62 44.96 24.33
N VAL A 31 24.13 45.89 23.50
CA VAL A 31 24.31 45.83 22.03
C VAL A 31 25.73 46.29 21.71
N VAL A 32 26.45 45.64 20.77
CA VAL A 32 27.40 46.24 19.78
C VAL A 32 27.64 45.25 18.59
N PRO A 33 28.24 45.63 17.43
CA PRO A 33 27.54 45.67 16.14
C PRO A 33 28.15 44.76 15.02
N ALA A 34 27.45 44.68 13.88
CA ALA A 34 27.88 44.01 12.65
C ALA A 34 28.70 44.92 11.70
N PRO A 35 29.44 44.34 10.74
CA PRO A 35 29.68 44.98 9.45
C PRO A 35 29.12 44.17 8.26
N ALA A 36 28.81 44.92 7.22
CA ALA A 36 28.11 44.56 6.00
C ALA A 36 28.99 43.87 4.92
N ALA A 37 28.37 43.13 4.00
CA ALA A 37 28.36 43.40 2.54
C ALA A 37 27.75 42.22 1.76
N SER A 38 27.04 42.54 0.69
CA SER A 38 26.27 41.68 -0.22
C SER A 38 27.12 41.13 -1.39
N PRO A 39 26.52 40.62 -2.49
CA PRO A 39 26.26 39.20 -2.78
C PRO A 39 27.09 38.67 -3.97
N ASP A 40 27.26 37.36 -4.12
CA ASP A 40 27.65 36.78 -5.42
C ASP A 40 27.11 35.37 -5.64
N VAL A 41 26.64 35.16 -6.86
CA VAL A 41 26.03 33.98 -7.46
C VAL A 41 27.12 33.04 -7.96
N VAL A 42 27.12 31.74 -7.58
CA VAL A 42 27.81 30.69 -8.36
C VAL A 42 27.09 29.33 -8.28
N ASP A 43 26.93 28.79 -9.48
CA ASP A 43 26.42 27.50 -10.00
C ASP A 43 27.02 26.22 -9.36
N PRO A 44 26.21 25.15 -9.10
CA PRO A 44 26.72 23.87 -8.61
C PRO A 44 26.97 22.87 -9.75
N SER A 45 28.18 22.84 -10.29
CA SER A 45 28.65 21.71 -11.08
C SER A 45 30.13 21.40 -10.81
N SER A 46 30.41 20.44 -9.91
CA SER A 46 31.57 19.55 -9.98
C SER A 46 31.80 18.87 -8.63
N PHE A 47 31.40 17.62 -8.43
CA PHE A 47 32.11 16.69 -7.54
C PHE A 47 31.74 15.25 -7.90
N TYR A 48 32.46 14.68 -8.87
CA TYR A 48 32.73 13.25 -8.97
C TYR A 48 34.25 13.07 -8.97
N PRO A 49 34.83 12.23 -8.11
CA PRO A 49 36.15 11.69 -8.34
C PRO A 49 36.06 10.25 -8.86
N SER A 50 36.57 10.03 -10.08
CA SER A 50 36.97 8.70 -10.57
C SER A 50 38.34 8.30 -9.99
N PRO A 51 38.64 7.02 -9.77
CA PRO A 51 39.95 6.58 -9.31
C PRO A 51 40.93 6.43 -10.49
N ARG A 52 42.11 7.03 -10.38
CA ARG A 52 43.31 6.66 -11.15
C ARG A 52 44.33 5.96 -10.26
N THR A 53 44.86 4.91 -10.84
CA THR A 53 45.92 3.98 -10.47
C THR A 53 47.28 4.69 -10.28
N GLU A 54 48.11 4.21 -9.32
CA GLU A 54 49.55 3.92 -9.51
C GLU A 54 50.21 3.42 -8.20
N ALA A 55 50.87 2.25 -8.25
CA ALA A 55 52.22 2.04 -7.72
C ALA A 55 52.74 0.63 -8.10
N ARG A 56 53.85 0.61 -8.85
CA ARG A 56 54.65 -0.55 -9.27
C ARG A 56 55.69 -0.97 -8.22
N ARG A 57 56.07 -2.26 -8.23
CA ARG A 57 57.44 -2.85 -8.10
C ARG A 57 57.26 -4.38 -8.27
N SER A 58 57.69 -5.07 -9.33
CA SER A 58 59.00 -5.32 -9.96
C SER A 58 59.42 -6.78 -9.77
N LEU A 59 60.08 -7.34 -10.80
CA LEU A 59 60.69 -8.68 -10.97
C LEU A 59 59.78 -9.69 -11.71
N ASP A 60 60.18 -10.42 -12.75
CA ASP A 60 61.38 -10.46 -13.61
C ASP A 60 61.07 -11.50 -14.74
N GLY A 61 61.76 -11.42 -15.89
CA GLY A 61 61.84 -12.48 -16.92
C GLY A 61 60.71 -12.53 -17.97
N SER A 62 60.84 -11.94 -19.16
CA SER A 62 61.61 -12.39 -20.35
C SER A 62 60.97 -13.59 -21.07
N ILE A 63 60.39 -13.36 -22.26
CA ILE A 63 60.81 -13.89 -23.58
C ILE A 63 59.66 -13.80 -24.62
N ASP A 64 59.97 -13.03 -25.65
CA ASP A 64 59.70 -13.13 -27.09
C ASP A 64 58.32 -13.08 -27.74
N GLN A 65 58.33 -12.16 -28.71
CA GLN A 65 57.43 -11.87 -29.82
C GLN A 65 57.19 -13.11 -30.70
N LEU A 66 56.01 -13.18 -31.34
CA LEU A 66 55.88 -13.28 -32.79
C LEU A 66 54.42 -13.06 -33.24
N SER A 67 54.31 -12.60 -34.48
CA SER A 67 53.17 -11.96 -35.15
C SER A 67 52.22 -12.90 -35.90
N LEU A 68 50.99 -12.40 -36.11
CA LEU A 68 50.12 -12.54 -37.31
C LEU A 68 49.74 -13.96 -37.80
N ALA A 69 48.44 -14.31 -37.73
CA ALA A 69 47.56 -14.56 -38.89
C ALA A 69 46.23 -15.25 -38.49
N GLU A 70 45.13 -14.61 -38.90
CA GLU A 70 43.84 -15.09 -39.44
C GLU A 70 43.25 -16.51 -39.20
N LEU A 71 41.91 -16.46 -39.01
CA LEU A 71 40.80 -17.39 -39.39
C LEU A 71 40.15 -18.31 -38.34
N ASP A 72 38.83 -18.09 -38.20
CA ASP A 72 37.67 -18.96 -37.89
C ASP A 72 37.89 -20.27 -37.11
N ASP A 73 37.13 -20.49 -36.03
CA ASP A 73 35.85 -21.23 -36.06
C ASP A 73 35.25 -21.44 -34.64
N HIS A 74 33.94 -21.63 -34.63
CA HIS A 74 33.00 -22.12 -33.61
C HIS A 74 33.36 -22.65 -32.20
N HIS A 75 32.44 -22.32 -31.26
CA HIS A 75 31.83 -23.13 -30.18
C HIS A 75 32.59 -23.36 -28.84
N HIS A 76 31.98 -22.93 -27.70
CA HIS A 76 31.40 -23.80 -26.66
C HIS A 76 31.15 -23.11 -25.31
N HIS A 77 29.91 -23.22 -24.83
CA HIS A 77 29.52 -23.02 -23.42
C HIS A 77 29.44 -24.42 -22.78
N GLU A 78 30.29 -24.68 -21.79
CA GLU A 78 30.30 -25.93 -21.02
C GLU A 78 29.16 -25.94 -19.99
N THR A 79 28.49 -27.10 -19.89
CA THR A 79 27.44 -27.40 -18.91
C THR A 79 27.99 -28.42 -17.92
N TYR A 80 27.92 -28.13 -16.62
CA TYR A 80 28.23 -29.08 -15.55
C TYR A 80 27.01 -29.96 -15.24
N ARG A 81 27.21 -31.29 -15.34
CA ARG A 81 26.26 -32.36 -14.96
C ARG A 81 26.32 -32.62 -13.44
N TYR A 82 25.17 -32.83 -12.81
CA TYR A 82 25.05 -33.64 -11.60
C TYR A 82 24.22 -34.90 -11.91
N THR A 83 24.70 -36.02 -11.38
CA THR A 83 24.20 -37.39 -11.57
C THR A 83 23.20 -37.77 -10.50
N GLU A 84 22.04 -38.32 -10.88
CA GLU A 84 21.15 -39.09 -9.99
C GLU A 84 21.46 -40.59 -10.12
N ARG A 85 21.38 -41.32 -9.00
CA ARG A 85 21.40 -42.79 -8.94
C ARG A 85 20.14 -43.29 -8.24
N ASP A 86 19.47 -44.18 -8.96
CA ASP A 86 18.87 -45.45 -8.55
C ASP A 86 17.76 -45.44 -7.49
N LEU A 87 16.53 -45.79 -7.93
CA LEU A 87 15.70 -46.87 -7.37
C LEU A 87 14.65 -47.31 -8.42
N ASP A 88 14.78 -48.54 -8.91
CA ASP A 88 13.83 -49.28 -9.76
C ASP A 88 12.62 -49.78 -8.96
N ASP A 89 11.41 -49.77 -9.56
CA ASP A 89 10.68 -51.01 -9.85
C ASP A 89 9.38 -50.79 -10.67
N THR A 90 9.45 -51.29 -11.90
CA THR A 90 8.47 -51.77 -12.90
C THR A 90 6.93 -51.56 -12.76
N ALA A 91 6.30 -51.01 -13.82
CA ALA A 91 5.30 -51.70 -14.68
C ALA A 91 4.72 -50.82 -15.83
N SER A 92 5.18 -51.10 -17.06
CA SER A 92 4.47 -51.20 -18.35
C SER A 92 3.49 -50.13 -18.90
N VAL A 93 3.91 -49.53 -20.04
CA VAL A 93 3.27 -49.50 -21.39
C VAL A 93 2.48 -48.25 -21.88
N SER A 94 3.10 -47.59 -22.89
CA SER A 94 2.56 -46.99 -24.16
C SER A 94 1.73 -45.70 -24.08
N THR A 95 2.09 -44.53 -24.65
CA THR A 95 2.49 -44.18 -26.04
C THR A 95 3.13 -42.76 -26.07
N ARG A 96 4.03 -42.48 -27.04
CA ARG A 96 4.70 -41.18 -27.36
C ARG A 96 3.97 -40.45 -28.53
N PRO A 97 4.33 -39.20 -28.96
CA PRO A 97 5.35 -38.26 -28.47
C PRO A 97 4.87 -36.83 -28.14
N ALA A 98 5.68 -36.13 -27.34
CA ALA A 98 5.64 -34.68 -27.16
C ALA A 98 6.52 -33.99 -28.23
N GLY A 99 6.01 -32.89 -28.78
CA GLY A 99 6.78 -31.90 -29.54
C GLY A 99 6.84 -30.59 -28.75
N ASP A 100 8.05 -30.05 -28.63
CA ASP A 100 8.48 -28.67 -28.42
C ASP A 100 7.50 -27.65 -27.80
N SER A 101 7.86 -27.14 -26.61
CA SER A 101 8.25 -25.73 -26.42
C SER A 101 8.36 -25.40 -24.92
N LEU A 102 9.58 -25.39 -24.39
CA LEU A 102 9.93 -24.72 -23.14
C LEU A 102 10.26 -23.26 -23.46
N SER A 103 9.27 -22.36 -23.37
CA SER A 103 9.47 -20.92 -23.19
C SER A 103 8.17 -20.25 -22.75
N ALA A 104 7.90 -20.26 -21.45
CA ALA A 104 7.07 -19.29 -20.73
C ALA A 104 6.88 -19.82 -19.30
N LEU A 105 7.72 -19.37 -18.36
CA LEU A 105 7.31 -19.38 -16.96
C LEU A 105 6.29 -18.24 -16.83
N THR A 106 5.01 -18.58 -16.92
CA THR A 106 3.92 -17.68 -16.60
C THR A 106 3.92 -17.44 -15.09
N GLU A 107 4.08 -16.18 -14.69
CA GLU A 107 3.84 -15.69 -13.34
C GLU A 107 2.49 -16.21 -12.82
N SER A 108 2.55 -17.08 -11.82
CA SER A 108 1.38 -17.50 -11.03
C SER A 108 1.07 -16.37 -10.04
N GLU A 109 0.37 -15.34 -10.50
CA GLU A 109 -0.37 -14.46 -9.60
C GLU A 109 -1.62 -15.21 -9.16
N ALA A 110 -1.56 -15.86 -7.99
CA ALA A 110 -2.73 -16.46 -7.41
C ALA A 110 -3.74 -15.34 -7.05
N GLU A 111 -4.88 -15.31 -7.74
CA GLU A 111 -5.93 -14.33 -7.43
C GLU A 111 -6.43 -14.48 -5.99
N PRO A 112 -6.76 -13.36 -5.30
CA PRO A 112 -7.28 -13.42 -3.95
C PRO A 112 -8.60 -14.18 -3.94
N ILE A 113 -8.81 -15.00 -2.91
CA ILE A 113 -10.00 -15.81 -2.79
C ILE A 113 -11.03 -15.07 -1.95
N TYR A 114 -12.31 -15.31 -2.24
CA TYR A 114 -13.41 -14.87 -1.40
C TYR A 114 -14.52 -15.93 -1.42
N ILE A 115 -14.82 -16.52 -0.27
CA ILE A 115 -15.94 -17.45 -0.08
C ILE A 115 -16.69 -17.02 1.18
N ASP A 116 -17.92 -16.53 0.99
CA ASP A 116 -18.78 -16.14 2.09
C ASP A 116 -19.28 -17.40 2.82
N ALA A 117 -18.90 -17.55 4.08
CA ALA A 117 -19.61 -18.44 4.98
C ALA A 117 -20.86 -17.68 5.45
N VAL A 118 -22.00 -18.36 5.59
CA VAL A 118 -23.20 -17.75 6.13
C VAL A 118 -22.90 -17.39 7.59
N ASP A 119 -22.55 -16.12 7.85
CA ASP A 119 -22.39 -15.56 9.20
C ASP A 119 -23.80 -15.45 9.85
N ASP A 120 -24.45 -16.58 10.12
CA ASP A 120 -25.81 -16.69 10.66
C ASP A 120 -25.80 -16.65 12.20
N VAL A 121 -25.13 -15.65 12.77
CA VAL A 121 -25.22 -15.35 14.21
C VAL A 121 -25.54 -13.86 14.40
N PRO A 122 -26.76 -13.51 14.82
CA PRO A 122 -27.12 -12.12 15.06
C PRO A 122 -26.43 -11.62 16.33
N GLN A 123 -25.38 -10.79 16.19
CA GLN A 123 -24.69 -10.12 17.31
C GLN A 123 -25.05 -8.62 17.38
N HIS A 124 -26.34 -8.31 17.29
CA HIS A 124 -26.84 -6.95 17.09
C HIS A 124 -26.51 -5.93 18.21
N GLU A 125 -26.24 -6.35 19.45
CA GLU A 125 -26.01 -5.39 20.56
C GLU A 125 -24.54 -4.96 20.69
N HIS A 126 -23.58 -5.87 20.55
CA HIS A 126 -22.15 -5.55 20.69
C HIS A 126 -21.58 -4.77 19.51
N ASP A 127 -22.09 -5.00 18.30
CA ASP A 127 -21.67 -4.25 17.11
C ASP A 127 -22.12 -2.78 17.17
N TYR A 128 -23.25 -2.50 17.82
CA TYR A 128 -23.81 -1.14 17.95
C TYR A 128 -22.98 -0.24 18.87
N GLU A 129 -22.54 -0.74 20.04
CA GLU A 129 -21.70 0.04 20.96
C GLU A 129 -20.31 0.33 20.39
N GLN A 130 -19.75 -0.61 19.63
CA GLN A 130 -18.45 -0.42 18.96
C GLN A 130 -18.55 0.53 17.76
N GLN A 131 -19.64 0.47 16.99
CA GLN A 131 -19.94 1.48 15.98
C GLN A 131 -20.03 2.89 16.59
N GLN A 132 -20.62 3.04 17.78
CA GLN A 132 -20.65 4.34 18.47
C GLN A 132 -19.27 4.83 18.91
N GLN A 133 -18.37 3.96 19.37
CA GLN A 133 -16.98 4.36 19.72
C GLN A 133 -16.18 4.83 18.50
N LEU A 134 -16.36 4.15 17.37
CA LEU A 134 -15.81 4.54 16.07
C LEU A 134 -16.42 5.88 15.56
N GLU A 135 -17.71 6.10 15.77
CA GLU A 135 -18.40 7.34 15.39
C GLU A 135 -17.96 8.55 16.24
N GLN A 136 -17.71 8.37 17.53
CA GLN A 136 -17.17 9.42 18.40
C GLN A 136 -15.76 9.89 17.97
N HIS A 137 -14.91 8.98 17.48
CA HIS A 137 -13.62 9.36 16.88
C HIS A 137 -13.79 10.02 15.50
N SER A 138 -14.78 9.58 14.71
CA SER A 138 -15.05 10.13 13.37
C SER A 138 -15.51 11.60 13.41
N HIS A 139 -16.23 12.04 14.45
CA HIS A 139 -16.70 13.44 14.56
C HIS A 139 -15.59 14.48 14.68
N HIS A 140 -14.34 14.10 15.00
CA HIS A 140 -13.20 15.02 14.99
C HIS A 140 -12.54 15.16 13.61
N ASN A 141 -12.91 14.29 12.65
CA ASN A 141 -12.14 14.03 11.41
C ASN A 141 -12.89 14.33 10.10
N GLN A 142 -13.99 15.09 10.14
CA GLN A 142 -14.71 15.46 8.91
C GLN A 142 -13.97 16.54 8.10
N HIS A 143 -13.05 16.10 7.24
CA HIS A 143 -12.83 16.74 5.94
C HIS A 143 -13.73 16.05 4.91
N ASN A 144 -15.05 16.16 5.06
CA ASN A 144 -15.97 15.75 4.01
C ASN A 144 -15.90 16.81 2.91
N ILE A 145 -15.04 16.58 1.92
CA ILE A 145 -15.16 17.30 0.66
C ILE A 145 -16.40 16.72 -0.02
N TYR A 146 -17.52 17.44 0.04
CA TYR A 146 -18.70 17.13 -0.77
C TYR A 146 -18.33 17.44 -2.22
N ALA A 147 -17.72 16.48 -2.90
CA ALA A 147 -17.24 16.64 -4.26
C ALA A 147 -18.10 15.85 -5.23
N ASN A 148 -18.45 16.48 -6.34
CA ASN A 148 -19.07 15.81 -7.48
C ASN A 148 -17.98 15.34 -8.45
N ALA A 149 -18.31 14.38 -9.32
CA ALA A 149 -17.38 13.91 -10.35
C ALA A 149 -16.85 15.04 -11.24
N ASP A 150 -17.65 16.09 -11.46
CA ASP A 150 -17.31 17.29 -12.23
C ASP A 150 -16.17 18.13 -11.63
N ASP A 151 -15.86 17.96 -10.34
CA ASP A 151 -14.80 18.69 -9.64
C ASP A 151 -13.38 18.17 -9.96
N TYR A 152 -13.26 17.09 -10.75
CA TYR A 152 -11.99 16.41 -11.00
C TYR A 152 -11.63 16.30 -12.49
N HIS A 153 -10.35 16.50 -12.82
CA HIS A 153 -9.77 16.28 -14.15
C HIS A 153 -8.83 15.07 -14.16
N HIS A 154 -8.78 14.38 -15.31
CA HIS A 154 -7.94 13.19 -15.52
C HIS A 154 -6.49 13.54 -15.85
N ALA A 155 -5.58 12.82 -15.21
CA ALA A 155 -4.22 12.60 -15.72
C ALA A 155 -4.13 11.15 -16.26
N PRO A 156 -3.11 10.80 -17.07
CA PRO A 156 -2.90 9.42 -17.52
C PRO A 156 -2.95 8.44 -16.33
N VAL A 157 -3.64 7.31 -16.51
CA VAL A 157 -3.81 6.29 -15.47
C VAL A 157 -2.43 5.82 -14.97
N ALA A 158 -2.15 6.05 -13.69
CA ALA A 158 -1.13 5.30 -12.96
C ALA A 158 -1.78 3.96 -12.58
N GLY A 159 -1.71 2.98 -13.46
CA GLY A 159 -2.31 1.68 -13.20
C GLY A 159 -1.41 0.91 -12.25
N SER A 160 -1.75 0.78 -10.98
CA SER A 160 -1.37 -0.47 -10.31
C SER A 160 -2.09 -1.60 -11.05
N ARG A 161 -1.41 -2.73 -11.24
CA ARG A 161 -1.99 -3.98 -11.77
C ARG A 161 -2.94 -4.58 -10.71
N ARG A 162 -3.95 -3.80 -10.32
CA ARG A 162 -5.20 -4.29 -9.78
C ARG A 162 -6.31 -3.67 -10.64
N THR A 163 -6.56 -4.31 -11.78
CA THR A 163 -7.94 -4.39 -12.25
C THR A 163 -8.64 -5.19 -11.16
N GLY A 164 -9.14 -4.53 -10.11
CA GLY A 164 -10.00 -5.21 -9.16
C GLY A 164 -11.13 -5.84 -9.97
N THR A 165 -11.61 -7.01 -9.56
CA THR A 165 -12.65 -7.77 -10.27
C THR A 165 -13.92 -6.92 -10.60
N PHE A 166 -14.05 -5.74 -9.99
CA PHE A 166 -15.20 -4.82 -10.05
C PHE A 166 -14.85 -3.36 -10.40
N GLY A 167 -13.57 -2.98 -10.55
CA GLY A 167 -13.22 -1.56 -10.65
C GLY A 167 -11.78 -1.22 -11.04
N ARG A 168 -11.54 0.08 -11.25
CA ARG A 168 -10.26 0.65 -11.68
C ARG A 168 -9.83 1.78 -10.75
N VAL A 169 -8.55 2.08 -10.68
CA VAL A 169 -8.01 3.22 -9.94
C VAL A 169 -7.40 4.21 -10.92
N LEU A 170 -7.83 5.48 -10.85
CA LEU A 170 -7.41 6.55 -11.75
C LEU A 170 -6.64 7.63 -10.97
N LEU A 171 -5.57 8.17 -11.56
CA LEU A 171 -4.93 9.38 -11.04
C LEU A 171 -5.75 10.60 -11.47
N VAL A 172 -6.23 11.37 -10.50
CA VAL A 172 -7.05 12.57 -10.73
C VAL A 172 -6.45 13.77 -10.02
N ARG A 173 -6.83 14.97 -10.46
CA ARG A 173 -6.55 16.23 -9.79
C ARG A 173 -7.81 17.06 -9.70
N LEU A 174 -7.91 17.92 -8.69
CA LEU A 174 -8.99 18.90 -8.61
C LEU A 174 -8.94 19.85 -9.82
N THR A 175 -10.10 20.21 -10.34
CA THR A 175 -10.21 21.27 -11.34
C THR A 175 -9.76 22.61 -10.74
N PRO A 176 -9.13 23.51 -11.52
CA PRO A 176 -8.73 24.83 -11.03
C PRO A 176 -9.91 25.66 -10.50
N ASP A 177 -11.10 25.43 -11.06
CA ASP A 177 -12.33 26.12 -10.71
C ASP A 177 -13.04 25.50 -9.49
N SER A 178 -12.54 24.37 -8.97
CA SER A 178 -13.12 23.73 -7.79
C SER A 178 -13.01 24.67 -6.58
N PRO A 179 -14.08 24.84 -5.78
CA PRO A 179 -14.03 25.65 -4.56
C PRO A 179 -13.04 25.10 -3.52
N HIS A 180 -12.59 23.85 -3.70
CA HIS A 180 -11.61 23.17 -2.87
C HIS A 180 -10.19 23.25 -3.43
N HIS A 181 -9.99 23.85 -4.60
CA HIS A 181 -8.68 24.07 -5.18
C HIS A 181 -7.91 25.11 -4.36
N ARG A 182 -6.74 24.72 -3.86
CA ARG A 182 -5.79 25.66 -3.26
C ARG A 182 -4.88 26.19 -4.38
N PRO A 183 -4.89 27.50 -4.67
CA PRO A 183 -4.22 28.07 -5.85
C PRO A 183 -2.71 27.80 -5.91
N ASP A 184 -2.08 27.54 -4.77
CA ASP A 184 -0.64 27.29 -4.68
C ASP A 184 -0.25 25.80 -4.69
N THR A 185 -1.23 24.88 -4.72
CA THR A 185 -0.96 23.43 -4.65
C THR A 185 -1.85 22.62 -5.58
N VAL A 186 -1.25 21.95 -6.57
CA VAL A 186 -1.94 20.94 -7.39
C VAL A 186 -2.01 19.64 -6.59
N GLN A 187 -3.17 19.38 -5.98
CA GLN A 187 -3.41 18.16 -5.21
C GLN A 187 -3.87 17.02 -6.13
N HIS A 188 -3.17 15.89 -6.03
CA HIS A 188 -3.45 14.67 -6.78
C HIS A 188 -4.06 13.61 -5.87
N PHE A 189 -4.96 12.80 -6.43
CA PHE A 189 -5.69 11.76 -5.72
C PHE A 189 -5.77 10.49 -6.56
N ALA A 190 -6.00 9.37 -5.88
CA ALA A 190 -6.32 8.10 -6.50
C ALA A 190 -7.83 7.87 -6.42
N MET A 191 -8.53 7.89 -7.55
CA MET A 191 -9.96 7.66 -7.61
C MET A 191 -10.26 6.20 -7.96
N LYS A 192 -10.79 5.44 -6.99
CA LYS A 192 -11.32 4.09 -7.21
C LYS A 192 -12.72 4.21 -7.81
N VAL A 193 -12.91 3.67 -9.02
CA VAL A 193 -14.16 3.67 -9.77
C VAL A 193 -14.70 2.24 -9.84
N LEU A 194 -15.91 2.02 -9.34
CA LEU A 194 -16.51 0.69 -9.21
C LEU A 194 -17.89 0.65 -9.87
N ARG A 195 -18.11 -0.28 -10.79
CA ARG A 195 -19.36 -0.37 -11.54
C ARG A 195 -20.46 -1.06 -10.73
N LYS A 196 -21.57 -0.36 -10.47
CA LYS A 196 -22.70 -0.85 -9.65
C LYS A 196 -23.23 -2.21 -10.12
N SER A 197 -23.39 -2.37 -11.44
CA SER A 197 -23.89 -3.62 -12.02
C SER A 197 -22.98 -4.82 -11.72
N GLU A 198 -21.66 -4.62 -11.77
CA GLU A 198 -20.66 -5.67 -11.49
C GLU A 198 -20.60 -6.01 -10.01
N ILE A 199 -20.65 -5.00 -9.15
CA ILE A 199 -20.71 -5.17 -7.69
C ILE A 199 -21.93 -6.02 -7.32
N VAL A 200 -23.10 -5.72 -7.88
CA VAL A 200 -24.35 -6.46 -7.60
C VAL A 200 -24.30 -7.87 -8.19
N ARG A 201 -23.87 -8.02 -9.46
CA ARG A 201 -23.75 -9.32 -10.14
C ARG A 201 -22.89 -10.30 -9.34
N LEU A 202 -21.81 -9.80 -8.74
CA LEU A 202 -20.85 -10.59 -7.98
C LEU A 202 -21.09 -10.53 -6.45
N ARG A 203 -22.23 -9.98 -6.02
CA ARG A 203 -22.71 -9.93 -4.63
C ARG A 203 -21.74 -9.24 -3.65
N GLN A 204 -21.01 -8.22 -4.10
CA GLN A 204 -19.99 -7.51 -3.32
C GLN A 204 -20.50 -6.23 -2.64
N VAL A 205 -21.80 -5.93 -2.72
CA VAL A 205 -22.39 -4.69 -2.19
C VAL A 205 -22.05 -4.45 -0.72
N LYS A 206 -22.14 -5.51 0.10
CA LYS A 206 -21.81 -5.43 1.53
C LYS A 206 -20.33 -5.08 1.75
N HIS A 207 -19.42 -5.62 0.94
CA HIS A 207 -17.98 -5.38 1.08
C HIS A 207 -17.60 -3.97 0.66
N ILE A 208 -18.14 -3.48 -0.46
CA ILE A 208 -17.87 -2.11 -0.91
C ILE A 208 -18.38 -1.09 0.11
N ASN A 209 -19.57 -1.30 0.68
CA ASN A 209 -20.07 -0.47 1.78
C ASN A 209 -19.22 -0.61 3.05
N ALA A 210 -18.73 -1.81 3.39
CA ALA A 210 -17.85 -2.02 4.54
C ALA A 210 -16.48 -1.35 4.38
N GLU A 211 -15.83 -1.49 3.22
CA GLU A 211 -14.57 -0.82 2.87
C GLU A 211 -14.72 0.69 3.03
N ARG A 212 -15.75 1.27 2.42
CA ARG A 212 -16.12 2.69 2.55
C ARG A 212 -16.29 3.10 4.01
N ASN A 213 -17.08 2.34 4.77
CA ASN A 213 -17.41 2.64 6.15
C ASN A 213 -16.18 2.64 7.06
N ILE A 214 -15.28 1.68 6.86
CA ILE A 214 -14.04 1.55 7.61
C ILE A 214 -13.11 2.71 7.28
N LEU A 215 -12.82 2.93 5.99
CA LEU A 215 -11.93 4.00 5.54
C LEU A 215 -12.40 5.39 5.99
N ALA A 216 -13.71 5.64 6.04
CA ALA A 216 -14.27 6.92 6.52
C ALA A 216 -14.08 7.17 8.03
N ARG A 217 -13.68 6.16 8.80
CA ARG A 217 -13.58 6.22 10.27
C ARG A 217 -12.15 6.07 10.80
N ILE A 218 -11.20 5.72 9.93
CA ILE A 218 -9.81 5.52 10.31
C ILE A 218 -8.93 6.65 9.77
N GLN A 219 -7.90 6.98 10.53
CA GLN A 219 -6.85 7.90 10.11
C GLN A 219 -5.56 7.51 10.83
N HIS A 220 -4.53 7.21 10.05
CA HIS A 220 -3.24 6.78 10.55
C HIS A 220 -2.14 7.14 9.53
N PRO A 221 -0.95 7.58 9.96
CA PRO A 221 0.12 8.02 9.04
C PRO A 221 0.52 6.96 8.00
N PHE A 222 0.33 5.68 8.31
CA PHE A 222 0.67 4.55 7.43
C PHE A 222 -0.51 3.90 6.72
N ILE A 223 -1.68 4.54 6.70
CA ILE A 223 -2.86 4.08 5.97
C ILE A 223 -3.24 5.15 4.92
N VAL A 224 -3.81 4.74 3.79
CA VAL A 224 -4.37 5.70 2.81
C VAL A 224 -5.61 6.37 3.37
N ASP A 225 -5.76 7.67 3.14
CA ASP A 225 -6.92 8.43 3.59
C ASP A 225 -8.03 8.37 2.53
N LEU A 226 -9.29 8.32 2.96
CA LEU A 226 -10.47 8.52 2.13
C LEU A 226 -10.95 9.98 2.28
N TYR A 227 -10.88 10.74 1.19
CA TYR A 227 -11.24 12.16 1.16
C TYR A 227 -12.71 12.39 0.83
N ALA A 228 -13.25 11.59 -0.08
CA ALA A 228 -14.62 11.74 -0.56
C ALA A 228 -15.16 10.44 -1.14
N THR A 229 -16.48 10.30 -1.11
CA THR A 229 -17.22 9.30 -1.88
C THR A 229 -18.34 10.01 -2.62
N PHE A 230 -18.69 9.48 -3.78
CA PHE A 230 -19.85 9.93 -4.56
C PHE A 230 -20.28 8.82 -5.50
N GLN A 231 -21.38 9.02 -6.23
CA GLN A 231 -21.89 8.06 -7.20
C GLN A 231 -22.54 8.77 -8.40
N ASP A 232 -22.54 8.10 -9.55
CA ASP A 232 -23.36 8.44 -10.71
C ASP A 232 -24.34 7.30 -11.00
N HIS A 233 -25.01 7.31 -12.16
CA HIS A 233 -25.97 6.26 -12.52
C HIS A 233 -25.34 4.87 -12.72
N LEU A 234 -24.04 4.77 -13.02
CA LEU A 234 -23.37 3.49 -13.32
C LEU A 234 -22.40 3.04 -12.23
N ASN A 235 -21.81 3.97 -11.50
CA ASN A 235 -20.59 3.76 -10.72
C ASN A 235 -20.71 4.38 -9.33
N VAL A 236 -19.95 3.82 -8.40
CA VAL A 236 -19.59 4.45 -7.14
C VAL A 236 -18.10 4.79 -7.14
N TYR A 237 -17.74 5.85 -6.42
CA TYR A 237 -16.41 6.45 -6.45
C TYR A 237 -15.87 6.59 -5.02
N MET A 238 -14.59 6.28 -4.84
CA MET A 238 -13.83 6.58 -3.62
C MET A 238 -12.59 7.39 -3.99
N LEU A 239 -12.46 8.58 -3.43
CA LEU A 239 -11.32 9.45 -3.63
C LEU A 239 -10.29 9.23 -2.50
N LEU A 240 -9.16 8.63 -2.84
CA LEU A 240 -8.14 8.19 -1.89
C LEU A 240 -6.85 9.01 -2.02
N SER A 241 -6.00 8.96 -0.99
CA SER A 241 -4.62 9.45 -1.04
C SER A 241 -3.88 8.87 -2.25
N TYR A 242 -3.31 9.72 -3.09
CA TYR A 242 -2.37 9.27 -4.12
C TYR A 242 -0.97 9.06 -3.53
N VAL A 243 -0.38 7.89 -3.80
CA VAL A 243 0.90 7.46 -3.23
C VAL A 243 1.88 7.17 -4.38
N PRO A 244 2.79 8.09 -4.74
CA PRO A 244 3.49 8.05 -6.04
C PRO A 244 4.65 7.05 -6.15
N GLY A 245 5.12 6.48 -5.04
CA GLY A 245 6.28 5.59 -5.02
C GLY A 245 6.00 4.16 -5.48
N GLY A 246 4.75 3.83 -5.80
CA GLY A 246 4.35 2.49 -6.25
C GLY A 246 4.35 1.46 -5.14
N GLU A 247 4.22 0.20 -5.53
CA GLU A 247 4.06 -0.96 -4.64
C GLU A 247 5.40 -1.43 -4.05
N LEU A 248 5.41 -1.77 -2.76
CA LEU A 248 6.54 -2.40 -2.07
C LEU A 248 6.95 -3.68 -2.79
N PHE A 249 5.99 -4.42 -3.36
CA PHE A 249 6.24 -5.59 -4.22
C PHE A 249 7.29 -5.31 -5.29
N SER A 250 7.10 -4.26 -6.09
CA SER A 250 8.01 -3.91 -7.18
C SER A 250 9.42 -3.56 -6.69
N HIS A 251 9.52 -2.92 -5.52
CA HIS A 251 10.80 -2.59 -4.89
C HIS A 251 11.50 -3.83 -4.34
N LEU A 252 10.75 -4.73 -3.70
CA LEU A 252 11.29 -6.00 -3.19
C LEU A 252 11.80 -6.88 -4.33
N ARG A 253 11.00 -7.04 -5.40
CA ARG A 253 11.40 -7.83 -6.57
C ARG A 253 12.67 -7.29 -7.23
N ARG A 254 12.81 -5.96 -7.33
CA ARG A 254 14.02 -5.32 -7.87
C ARG A 254 15.24 -5.50 -6.97
N ALA A 255 15.07 -5.48 -5.65
CA ALA A 255 16.14 -5.70 -4.68
C ALA A 255 16.50 -7.20 -4.53
N GLY A 256 15.61 -8.10 -4.96
CA GLY A 256 15.68 -9.54 -4.69
C GLY A 256 15.22 -9.86 -3.27
N ARG A 257 15.87 -9.27 -2.27
CA ARG A 257 15.50 -9.31 -0.85
C ARG A 257 15.98 -8.06 -0.13
N PHE A 258 15.36 -7.75 1.00
CA PHE A 258 15.76 -6.66 1.89
C PHE A 258 16.69 -7.13 3.01
N THR A 259 17.49 -6.20 3.51
CA THR A 259 18.30 -6.43 4.72
C THR A 259 17.42 -6.38 5.97
N PRO A 260 17.87 -6.94 7.11
CA PRO A 260 17.15 -6.82 8.38
C PRO A 260 16.74 -5.39 8.75
N ASP A 261 17.59 -4.40 8.51
CA ASP A 261 17.30 -3.00 8.84
C ASP A 261 16.20 -2.40 7.94
N VAL A 262 16.24 -2.69 6.64
CA VAL A 262 15.21 -2.27 5.68
C VAL A 262 13.87 -2.92 6.03
N THR A 263 13.88 -4.23 6.28
CA THR A 263 12.70 -4.99 6.72
C THR A 263 12.15 -4.42 8.03
N ARG A 264 13.02 -4.09 9.01
CA ARG A 264 12.61 -3.58 10.33
C ARG A 264 11.86 -2.26 10.21
N PHE A 265 12.34 -1.35 9.38
CA PHE A 265 11.68 -0.07 9.13
C PHE A 265 10.25 -0.27 8.59
N TYR A 266 10.10 -1.07 7.53
CA TYR A 266 8.79 -1.29 6.91
C TYR A 266 7.85 -2.11 7.80
N LEU A 267 8.36 -3.16 8.43
CA LEU A 267 7.58 -3.95 9.36
C LEU A 267 7.13 -3.12 10.57
N GLY A 268 7.97 -2.20 11.06
CA GLY A 268 7.59 -1.28 12.13
C GLY A 268 6.40 -0.38 11.75
N CYS A 269 6.39 0.15 10.51
CA CYS A 269 5.24 0.92 10.01
C CYS A 269 3.96 0.05 9.98
N ILE A 270 4.09 -1.19 9.52
CA ILE A 270 2.96 -2.13 9.39
C ILE A 270 2.42 -2.53 10.77
N VAL A 271 3.30 -2.83 11.73
CA VAL A 271 2.91 -3.19 13.10
C VAL A 271 2.16 -2.04 13.77
N LEU A 272 2.61 -0.79 13.60
CA LEU A 272 1.89 0.38 14.13
C LEU A 272 0.49 0.53 13.51
N ALA A 273 0.38 0.36 12.19
CA ALA A 273 -0.91 0.39 11.49
C ALA A 273 -1.85 -0.75 11.94
N LEU A 274 -1.35 -1.99 12.07
CA LEU A 274 -2.13 -3.12 12.57
C LEU A 274 -2.57 -2.91 14.02
N ARG A 275 -1.69 -2.43 14.89
CA ARG A 275 -2.02 -2.06 16.28
C ARG A 275 -3.17 -1.05 16.30
N TYR A 276 -3.11 -0.03 15.46
CA TYR A 276 -4.16 0.98 15.33
C TYR A 276 -5.49 0.35 14.89
N LEU A 277 -5.52 -0.44 13.81
CA LEU A 277 -6.74 -1.09 13.32
C LEU A 277 -7.35 -2.04 14.36
N HIS A 278 -6.51 -2.84 15.00
CA HIS A 278 -6.92 -3.84 16.00
C HIS A 278 -7.49 -3.20 17.26
N LYS A 279 -7.07 -1.98 17.61
CA LYS A 279 -7.68 -1.19 18.70
C LYS A 279 -9.17 -0.92 18.47
N TYR A 280 -9.58 -0.80 17.20
CA TYR A 280 -10.97 -0.59 16.80
C TYR A 280 -11.65 -1.85 16.29
N ASN A 281 -11.10 -3.03 16.62
CA ASN A 281 -11.64 -4.33 16.19
C ASN A 281 -11.71 -4.49 14.66
N ILE A 282 -10.92 -3.74 13.90
CA ILE A 282 -10.80 -3.89 12.45
C ILE A 282 -9.71 -4.91 12.17
N ILE A 283 -10.04 -5.97 11.44
CA ILE A 283 -9.07 -6.91 10.86
C ILE A 283 -8.88 -6.59 9.38
N TYR A 284 -7.63 -6.60 8.90
CA TYR A 284 -7.30 -6.14 7.54
C TYR A 284 -7.41 -7.25 6.49
N ARG A 285 -6.88 -8.44 6.77
CA ARG A 285 -7.03 -9.70 6.01
C ARG A 285 -6.44 -9.78 4.59
N ASP A 286 -5.83 -8.72 4.06
CA ASP A 286 -5.13 -8.76 2.75
C ASP A 286 -3.71 -8.16 2.83
N LEU A 287 -2.98 -8.43 3.91
CA LEU A 287 -1.59 -7.95 4.04
C LEU A 287 -0.67 -8.68 3.07
N LYS A 288 -0.08 -7.94 2.13
CA LYS A 288 0.91 -8.40 1.15
C LYS A 288 1.63 -7.21 0.49
N PRO A 289 2.82 -7.40 -0.12
CA PRO A 289 3.62 -6.31 -0.69
C PRO A 289 2.90 -5.45 -1.73
N GLU A 290 1.92 -6.00 -2.44
CA GLU A 290 1.14 -5.34 -3.49
C GLU A 290 0.18 -4.29 -2.92
N ASN A 291 -0.29 -4.48 -1.68
CA ASN A 291 -1.20 -3.55 -1.02
C ASN A 291 -0.46 -2.51 -0.16
N LEU A 292 0.86 -2.54 -0.19
CA LEU A 292 1.73 -1.63 0.56
C LEU A 292 2.38 -0.66 -0.41
N LEU A 293 1.92 0.59 -0.41
CA LEU A 293 2.46 1.62 -1.29
C LEU A 293 3.53 2.44 -0.58
N LEU A 294 4.52 2.95 -1.32
CA LEU A 294 5.53 3.86 -0.79
C LEU A 294 5.22 5.30 -1.15
N ASP A 295 5.17 6.19 -0.16
CA ASP A 295 5.04 7.61 -0.43
C ASP A 295 6.37 8.23 -0.94
N HIS A 296 6.34 9.52 -1.28
CA HIS A 296 7.51 10.24 -1.79
C HIS A 296 8.69 10.30 -0.79
N ARG A 297 8.45 10.05 0.50
CA ARG A 297 9.46 10.02 1.56
C ARG A 297 9.97 8.60 1.82
N GLY A 298 9.36 7.59 1.20
CA GLY A 298 9.68 6.18 1.39
C GLY A 298 8.90 5.51 2.53
N TYR A 299 7.86 6.14 3.06
CA TYR A 299 7.03 5.56 4.10
C TYR A 299 5.89 4.72 3.52
N ILE A 300 5.48 3.69 4.27
CA ILE A 300 4.38 2.80 3.87
C ILE A 300 3.04 3.52 3.99
N ARG A 301 2.18 3.28 3.00
CA ARG A 301 0.75 3.56 3.01
C ARG A 301 0.01 2.29 2.64
N ILE A 302 -0.63 1.65 3.62
CA ILE A 302 -1.49 0.49 3.41
C ILE A 302 -2.72 0.95 2.62
N ALA A 303 -2.93 0.32 1.47
CA ALA A 303 -4.04 0.54 0.57
C ALA A 303 -4.98 -0.68 0.52
N ASP A 304 -6.10 -0.55 -0.18
CA ASP A 304 -7.10 -1.61 -0.43
C ASP A 304 -7.67 -2.30 0.82
N PHE A 305 -8.83 -1.79 1.27
CA PHE A 305 -9.53 -2.30 2.46
C PHE A 305 -10.71 -3.20 2.07
N GLY A 306 -10.72 -3.75 0.85
CA GLY A 306 -11.82 -4.57 0.33
C GLY A 306 -12.14 -5.82 1.15
N PHE A 307 -11.14 -6.37 1.88
CA PHE A 307 -11.34 -7.47 2.81
C PHE A 307 -11.32 -7.04 4.28
N ALA A 308 -11.17 -5.76 4.59
CA ALA A 308 -11.19 -5.32 5.97
C ALA A 308 -12.58 -5.50 6.57
N LYS A 309 -12.65 -5.84 7.86
CA LYS A 309 -13.92 -6.07 8.56
C LYS A 309 -13.81 -5.69 10.03
N VAL A 310 -14.86 -5.07 10.57
CA VAL A 310 -15.02 -4.91 12.02
C VAL A 310 -15.52 -6.25 12.57
N VAL A 311 -14.79 -6.84 13.52
CA VAL A 311 -15.09 -8.16 14.09
C VAL A 311 -15.05 -8.09 15.61
N SER A 312 -16.21 -8.33 16.24
CA SER A 312 -16.41 -8.37 17.69
C SER A 312 -15.75 -9.59 18.35
N ASP A 313 -15.91 -10.79 17.77
CA ASP A 313 -15.29 -12.05 18.23
C ASP A 313 -14.61 -12.77 17.07
N ARG A 314 -15.40 -13.34 16.14
CA ARG A 314 -14.89 -14.13 15.02
C ARG A 314 -15.68 -13.87 13.73
N THR A 315 -15.03 -14.16 12.61
CA THR A 315 -15.66 -14.27 11.30
C THR A 315 -15.21 -15.56 10.60
N TRP A 316 -15.99 -16.04 9.63
CA TRP A 316 -15.76 -17.31 8.95
C TRP A 316 -15.51 -17.18 7.45
N THR A 317 -15.57 -15.96 6.91
CA THR A 317 -15.28 -15.69 5.50
C THR A 317 -13.87 -16.13 5.12
N LEU A 318 -13.76 -17.06 4.16
CA LEU A 318 -12.45 -17.39 3.60
C LEU A 318 -12.09 -16.29 2.60
N CYS A 319 -11.16 -15.42 2.97
CA CYS A 319 -10.66 -14.37 2.09
C CYS A 319 -9.17 -14.09 2.26
N GLY A 320 -8.57 -13.49 1.23
CA GLY A 320 -7.17 -13.08 1.21
C GLY A 320 -6.39 -13.76 0.09
N THR A 321 -5.09 -13.54 0.10
CA THR A 321 -4.16 -14.09 -0.91
C THR A 321 -3.58 -15.42 -0.42
N PRO A 322 -3.58 -16.51 -1.23
CA PRO A 322 -3.27 -17.87 -0.77
C PRO A 322 -2.00 -18.04 0.07
N GLU A 323 -0.90 -17.41 -0.33
CA GLU A 323 0.42 -17.46 0.31
C GLU A 323 0.42 -16.83 1.72
N TYR A 324 -0.54 -15.94 1.98
CA TYR A 324 -0.67 -15.13 3.19
C TYR A 324 -1.75 -15.64 4.15
N LEU A 325 -2.53 -16.66 3.76
CA LEU A 325 -3.60 -17.18 4.58
C LEU A 325 -3.07 -17.85 5.85
N ALA A 326 -3.71 -17.53 6.98
CA ALA A 326 -3.45 -18.22 8.24
C ALA A 326 -4.07 -19.64 8.24
N PRO A 327 -3.48 -20.62 8.96
CA PRO A 327 -3.98 -21.99 9.03
C PRO A 327 -5.46 -22.06 9.43
N GLU A 328 -5.87 -21.25 10.41
CA GLU A 328 -7.25 -21.25 10.91
C GLU A 328 -8.29 -20.71 9.90
N ILE A 329 -7.87 -19.92 8.90
CA ILE A 329 -8.73 -19.49 7.79
C ILE A 329 -8.98 -20.67 6.86
N ILE A 330 -7.90 -21.38 6.48
CA ILE A 330 -7.95 -22.55 5.60
C ILE A 330 -8.77 -23.68 6.22
N GLU A 331 -8.59 -23.91 7.53
CA GLU A 331 -9.32 -24.92 8.28
C GLU A 331 -10.74 -24.49 8.70
N GLN A 332 -11.17 -23.28 8.35
CA GLN A 332 -12.50 -22.73 8.65
C GLN A 332 -12.86 -22.74 10.15
N LYS A 333 -11.89 -22.57 11.05
CA LYS A 333 -12.08 -22.62 12.52
C LYS A 333 -12.63 -21.33 13.13
N GLY A 334 -13.13 -20.42 12.30
CA GLY A 334 -13.40 -19.01 12.63
C GLY A 334 -12.11 -18.25 12.96
N HIS A 335 -12.02 -16.99 12.59
CA HIS A 335 -10.80 -16.20 12.76
C HIS A 335 -11.06 -14.77 13.23
N SER A 336 -10.01 -14.15 13.75
CA SER A 336 -10.00 -12.79 14.33
C SER A 336 -8.66 -12.10 14.01
N LYS A 337 -8.25 -11.12 14.82
CA LYS A 337 -7.02 -10.30 14.65
C LYS A 337 -5.72 -11.10 14.47
N ALA A 338 -5.65 -12.32 14.99
CA ALA A 338 -4.47 -13.19 14.91
C ALA A 338 -4.01 -13.53 13.49
N VAL A 339 -4.89 -13.40 12.48
CA VAL A 339 -4.55 -13.70 11.08
C VAL A 339 -3.70 -12.61 10.44
N ASP A 340 -3.89 -11.34 10.85
CA ASP A 340 -3.05 -10.24 10.36
C ASP A 340 -1.61 -10.40 10.87
N TRP A 341 -1.44 -10.91 12.11
CA TRP A 341 -0.12 -11.21 12.67
C TRP A 341 0.56 -12.41 11.98
N TRP A 342 -0.21 -13.40 11.54
CA TRP A 342 0.33 -14.47 10.67
C TRP A 342 0.84 -13.87 9.35
N ALA A 343 0.01 -13.08 8.67
CA ALA A 343 0.37 -12.43 7.42
C ALA A 343 1.58 -11.50 7.58
N CYS A 344 1.71 -10.84 8.74
CA CYS A 344 2.88 -10.03 9.10
C CYS A 344 4.16 -10.88 9.17
N GLY A 345 4.07 -12.11 9.69
CA GLY A 345 5.18 -13.07 9.68
C GLY A 345 5.55 -13.57 8.28
N VAL A 346 4.55 -13.85 7.44
CA VAL A 346 4.74 -14.21 6.03
C VAL A 346 5.46 -13.07 5.29
N LEU A 347 5.02 -11.83 5.50
CA LEU A 347 5.61 -10.64 4.90
C LEU A 347 7.05 -10.39 5.37
N ALA A 348 7.32 -10.54 6.66
CA ALA A 348 8.68 -10.42 7.21
C ALA A 348 9.63 -11.45 6.58
N TYR A 349 9.17 -12.70 6.44
CA TYR A 349 9.92 -13.73 5.73
C TYR A 349 10.14 -13.34 4.26
N GLU A 350 9.10 -12.93 3.54
CA GLU A 350 9.20 -12.59 2.12
C GLU A 350 10.16 -11.42 1.89
N MET A 351 10.14 -10.39 2.74
CA MET A 351 11.09 -9.29 2.65
C MET A 351 12.53 -9.75 2.87
N LEU A 352 12.79 -10.63 3.83
CA LEU A 352 14.16 -11.07 4.18
C LEU A 352 14.72 -12.15 3.24
N VAL A 353 13.84 -12.98 2.67
CA VAL A 353 14.22 -14.14 1.85
C VAL A 353 14.03 -13.87 0.36
N GLY A 354 13.09 -13.00 -0.01
CA GLY A 354 12.76 -12.63 -1.39
C GLY A 354 11.58 -13.40 -2.00
N TYR A 355 11.04 -14.38 -1.29
CA TYR A 355 9.88 -15.17 -1.70
C TYR A 355 9.09 -15.62 -0.46
N PRO A 356 7.77 -15.87 -0.57
CA PRO A 356 6.96 -16.23 0.59
C PRO A 356 7.34 -17.63 1.13
N PRO A 357 7.15 -17.88 2.44
CA PRO A 357 7.53 -19.16 3.08
C PRO A 357 6.70 -20.35 2.57
N PHE A 358 5.49 -20.09 2.07
CA PHE A 358 4.60 -21.09 1.50
C PHE A 358 4.26 -20.66 0.06
N PHE A 359 4.88 -21.31 -0.92
CA PHE A 359 4.63 -21.06 -2.33
C PHE A 359 4.53 -22.37 -3.09
N ASP A 360 3.68 -22.41 -4.11
CA ASP A 360 3.50 -23.54 -5.03
C ASP A 360 2.71 -23.04 -6.25
N GLU A 361 2.82 -23.71 -7.40
CA GLU A 361 2.00 -23.37 -8.57
C GLU A 361 0.53 -23.75 -8.35
N ASN A 362 0.26 -24.74 -7.49
CA ASN A 362 -1.08 -25.15 -7.14
C ASN A 362 -1.51 -24.58 -5.77
N PRO A 363 -2.54 -23.72 -5.70
CA PRO A 363 -3.03 -23.16 -4.44
C PRO A 363 -3.38 -24.21 -3.38
N VAL A 364 -3.85 -25.39 -3.79
CA VAL A 364 -4.13 -26.51 -2.86
C VAL A 364 -2.86 -26.98 -2.16
N MET A 365 -1.74 -26.99 -2.86
CA MET A 365 -0.44 -27.37 -2.28
C MET A 365 0.09 -26.29 -1.34
N ILE A 366 -0.16 -25.01 -1.64
CA ILE A 366 0.11 -23.90 -0.71
C ILE A 366 -0.64 -24.14 0.61
N TYR A 367 -1.94 -24.43 0.57
CA TYR A 367 -2.73 -24.72 1.77
C TYR A 367 -2.20 -25.89 2.57
N GLN A 368 -1.80 -26.97 1.89
CA GLN A 368 -1.20 -28.13 2.56
C GLN A 368 0.10 -27.76 3.28
N LYS A 369 0.96 -26.93 2.66
CA LYS A 369 2.21 -26.46 3.28
C LYS A 369 1.92 -25.59 4.51
N ILE A 370 0.95 -24.67 4.40
CA ILE A 370 0.50 -23.81 5.49
C ILE A 370 0.00 -24.64 6.67
N VAL A 371 -0.92 -25.58 6.46
CA VAL A 371 -1.49 -26.40 7.53
C VAL A 371 -0.45 -27.34 8.14
N ARG A 372 0.51 -27.85 7.36
CA ARG A 372 1.64 -28.64 7.89
C ARG A 372 2.64 -27.80 8.68
N GLY A 373 2.68 -26.48 8.47
CA GLY A 373 3.62 -25.57 9.14
C GLY A 373 5.08 -25.80 8.78
N GLN A 374 5.35 -26.35 7.59
CA GLN A 374 6.70 -26.62 7.13
C GLN A 374 7.25 -25.39 6.41
N VAL A 375 8.14 -24.68 7.09
CA VAL A 375 8.84 -23.51 6.54
C VAL A 375 10.30 -23.91 6.27
N TYR A 376 10.77 -23.64 5.05
CA TYR A 376 12.19 -23.71 4.72
C TYR A 376 12.91 -22.51 5.34
N TRP A 377 14.10 -22.72 5.91
CA TRP A 377 14.87 -21.65 6.53
C TRP A 377 16.25 -21.59 5.87
N PRO A 378 16.50 -20.59 5.01
CA PRO A 378 17.81 -20.42 4.38
C PRO A 378 18.93 -20.27 5.43
N GLU A 379 20.13 -20.73 5.10
CA GLU A 379 21.29 -20.66 6.01
C GLU A 379 21.75 -19.21 6.21
N GLU A 380 21.50 -18.33 5.25
CA GLU A 380 21.87 -16.91 5.31
C GLU A 380 20.95 -16.08 6.20
N LEU A 381 19.79 -16.63 6.60
CA LEU A 381 18.86 -15.94 7.49
C LEU A 381 19.38 -15.98 8.92
N ASP A 382 19.58 -14.81 9.51
CA ASP A 382 20.09 -14.70 10.87
C ASP A 382 19.12 -15.31 11.91
N LEU A 383 19.68 -15.76 13.03
CA LEU A 383 18.93 -16.44 14.08
C LEU A 383 17.84 -15.55 14.70
N GLY A 384 18.10 -14.25 14.85
CA GLY A 384 17.14 -13.31 15.42
C GLY A 384 15.91 -13.16 14.55
N SER A 385 16.11 -12.95 13.25
CA SER A 385 15.03 -12.90 12.25
C SER A 385 14.25 -14.21 12.19
N LYS A 386 14.95 -15.35 12.22
CA LYS A 386 14.32 -16.68 12.22
C LYS A 386 13.41 -16.89 13.43
N GLU A 387 13.89 -16.61 14.63
CA GLU A 387 13.08 -16.78 15.85
C GLU A 387 11.91 -15.78 15.92
N PHE A 388 12.13 -14.55 15.47
CA PHE A 388 11.08 -13.55 15.35
C PHE A 388 9.95 -13.99 14.40
N ILE A 389 10.28 -14.43 13.18
CA ILE A 389 9.29 -14.94 12.21
C ILE A 389 8.58 -16.17 12.76
N LYS A 390 9.29 -17.10 13.41
CA LYS A 390 8.66 -18.27 14.06
C LYS A 390 7.64 -17.88 15.13
N GLY A 391 7.83 -16.74 15.80
CA GLY A 391 6.86 -16.18 16.74
C GLY A 391 5.51 -15.88 16.08
N PHE A 392 5.53 -15.33 14.87
CA PHE A 392 4.32 -15.08 14.07
C PHE A 392 3.78 -16.35 13.39
N LEU A 393 4.65 -17.22 12.87
CA LEU A 393 4.24 -18.42 12.13
C LEU A 393 3.92 -19.61 13.06
N ARG A 394 3.37 -19.33 14.24
CA ARG A 394 2.83 -20.37 15.14
C ARG A 394 1.47 -20.83 14.62
N GLN A 395 1.36 -22.14 14.39
CA GLN A 395 0.10 -22.82 14.02
C GLN A 395 -0.98 -22.60 15.09
N ASP A 396 -0.60 -22.76 16.35
CA ASP A 396 -1.45 -22.45 17.48
C ASP A 396 -1.52 -20.92 17.69
N ARG A 397 -2.63 -20.32 17.25
CA ARG A 397 -2.90 -18.88 17.40
C ARG A 397 -2.81 -18.36 18.84
N SER A 398 -3.02 -19.20 19.85
CA SER A 398 -2.89 -18.78 21.27
C SER A 398 -1.44 -18.55 21.68
N LYS A 399 -0.48 -19.05 20.91
CA LYS A 399 0.97 -18.90 21.11
C LYS A 399 1.60 -17.94 20.11
N ARG A 400 0.78 -17.33 19.25
CA ARG A 400 1.24 -16.48 18.15
C ARG A 400 1.56 -15.09 18.67
N LEU A 401 2.74 -14.58 18.31
CA LEU A 401 3.15 -13.21 18.60
C LEU A 401 2.09 -12.23 18.04
N GLY A 402 1.74 -11.19 18.82
CA GLY A 402 0.63 -10.29 18.51
C GLY A 402 -0.73 -10.72 19.05
N ASN A 403 -0.90 -12.01 19.40
CA ASN A 403 -2.13 -12.57 19.97
C ASN A 403 -1.93 -13.20 21.37
N LEU A 404 -0.78 -12.91 21.99
CA LEU A 404 -0.48 -13.22 23.38
C LEU A 404 -1.17 -12.20 24.32
N GLN A 405 -0.92 -12.29 25.63
CA GLN A 405 -1.56 -11.42 26.62
C GLN A 405 -1.26 -9.93 26.42
N GLY A 406 -0.05 -9.56 25.98
CA GLY A 406 0.32 -8.18 25.66
C GLY A 406 -0.14 -7.73 24.28
N GLY A 407 -0.69 -8.64 23.45
CA GLY A 407 -1.21 -8.34 22.13
C GLY A 407 -0.14 -7.74 21.22
N ALA A 408 -0.43 -6.58 20.62
CA ALA A 408 0.50 -5.85 19.76
C ALA A 408 1.76 -5.37 20.50
N GLU A 409 1.68 -5.13 21.81
CA GLU A 409 2.83 -4.66 22.59
C GLU A 409 3.91 -5.76 22.72
N ASP A 410 3.53 -7.04 22.68
CA ASP A 410 4.51 -8.13 22.63
C ASP A 410 5.31 -8.13 21.32
N VAL A 411 4.72 -7.63 20.23
CA VAL A 411 5.43 -7.44 18.95
C VAL A 411 6.40 -6.26 19.04
N LEU A 412 5.92 -5.11 19.55
CA LEU A 412 6.70 -3.88 19.64
C LEU A 412 7.89 -4.00 20.60
N ASN A 413 7.77 -4.80 21.66
CA ASN A 413 8.81 -5.00 22.67
C ASN A 413 9.72 -6.21 22.37
N HIS A 414 9.55 -6.87 21.22
CA HIS A 414 10.40 -8.01 20.85
C HIS A 414 11.83 -7.54 20.53
N ASP A 415 12.85 -8.28 20.97
CA ASP A 415 14.29 -7.96 20.78
C ASP A 415 14.68 -7.66 19.33
N TRP A 416 13.97 -8.25 18.36
CA TRP A 416 14.20 -7.97 16.93
C TRP A 416 13.96 -6.50 16.54
N PHE A 417 13.15 -5.77 17.30
CA PHE A 417 12.93 -4.32 17.16
C PHE A 417 13.76 -3.48 18.15
N GLU A 418 14.78 -4.06 18.78
CA GLU A 418 15.66 -3.31 19.67
C GLU A 418 16.22 -2.05 18.98
N GLY A 419 16.15 -0.92 19.69
CA GLY A 419 16.61 0.38 19.19
C GLY A 419 15.63 1.14 18.28
N VAL A 420 14.45 0.59 18.00
CA VAL A 420 13.41 1.33 17.26
C VAL A 420 12.74 2.36 18.16
N ASP A 421 12.82 3.63 17.76
CA ASP A 421 12.00 4.69 18.34
C ASP A 421 10.64 4.71 17.63
N TRP A 422 9.64 4.11 18.30
CA TRP A 422 8.28 3.99 17.76
C TRP A 422 7.58 5.33 17.54
N VAL A 423 7.86 6.33 18.38
CA VAL A 423 7.26 7.66 18.28
C VAL A 423 7.87 8.40 17.11
N ALA A 424 9.20 8.40 17.00
CA ALA A 424 9.89 9.00 15.86
C ALA A 424 9.53 8.30 14.54
N LEU A 425 9.31 6.98 14.55
CA LEU A 425 8.84 6.25 13.38
C LEU A 425 7.46 6.74 12.95
N GLU A 426 6.49 6.75 13.87
CA GLU A 426 5.08 7.14 13.63
C GLU A 426 4.96 8.61 13.18
N ASN A 427 5.74 9.51 13.77
CA ASN A 427 5.81 10.93 13.39
C ASN A 427 6.50 11.18 12.05
N GLY A 428 7.11 10.16 11.46
CA GLY A 428 7.83 10.30 10.21
C GLY A 428 9.20 10.96 10.36
N GLU A 429 9.84 10.89 11.53
CA GLU A 429 11.11 11.57 11.82
C GLU A 429 12.34 10.72 11.43
N ILE A 430 12.15 9.41 11.26
CA ILE A 430 13.19 8.48 10.83
C ILE A 430 13.35 8.53 9.30
N ARG A 431 14.59 8.63 8.81
CA ARG A 431 14.81 8.59 7.35
C ARG A 431 14.50 7.19 6.81
N ALA A 432 13.60 7.10 5.82
CA ALA A 432 13.29 5.84 5.18
C ALA A 432 14.52 5.26 4.44
N PRO A 433 14.71 3.94 4.46
CA PRO A 433 15.88 3.29 3.87
C PRO A 433 15.84 3.26 2.34
N LEU A 434 14.64 3.30 1.74
CA LEU A 434 14.45 3.41 0.30
C LEU A 434 13.49 4.56 0.04
N ILE A 435 13.99 5.54 -0.73
CA ILE A 435 13.20 6.69 -1.18
C ILE A 435 12.90 6.44 -2.67
N PRO A 436 11.63 6.28 -3.06
CA PRO A 436 11.28 6.00 -4.43
C PRO A 436 11.61 7.21 -5.31
N TYR A 437 12.03 6.94 -6.54
CA TYR A 437 12.28 8.01 -7.51
C TYR A 437 10.95 8.57 -8.02
N VAL A 438 10.69 9.83 -7.70
CA VAL A 438 9.46 10.56 -8.05
C VAL A 438 9.88 11.96 -8.54
N MET A 439 9.61 12.28 -9.81
CA MET A 439 9.97 13.56 -10.42
C MET A 439 8.94 14.66 -10.16
N SER A 440 7.67 14.30 -9.89
CA SER A 440 6.60 15.25 -9.64
C SER A 440 5.45 14.63 -8.84
N ALA A 441 4.56 15.47 -8.31
CA ALA A 441 3.37 15.02 -7.59
C ALA A 441 2.36 14.22 -8.45
N SER A 442 2.50 14.25 -9.78
CA SER A 442 1.67 13.52 -10.74
C SER A 442 2.39 12.33 -11.38
N ASP A 443 3.54 11.94 -10.85
CA ASP A 443 4.45 11.00 -11.51
C ASP A 443 3.98 9.55 -11.38
N THR A 444 3.62 8.96 -12.52
CA THR A 444 3.05 7.62 -12.59
C THR A 444 4.06 6.52 -12.91
N ARG A 445 5.37 6.81 -13.00
CA ARG A 445 6.38 5.84 -13.48
C ARG A 445 6.48 4.54 -12.69
N ASN A 446 6.14 4.60 -11.40
CA ASN A 446 6.22 3.46 -10.49
C ASN A 446 4.97 2.57 -10.59
N PHE A 447 4.09 2.86 -11.55
CA PHE A 447 2.89 2.12 -11.87
C PHE A 447 2.95 1.60 -13.32
N SER A 448 2.22 0.53 -13.59
CA SER A 448 2.06 0.01 -14.94
C SER A 448 1.25 0.96 -15.83
N ASN A 449 1.66 1.08 -17.10
CA ASN A 449 0.94 1.88 -18.08
C ASN A 449 -0.26 1.08 -18.59
N LEU A 450 -1.45 1.41 -18.07
CA LEU A 450 -2.72 0.86 -18.55
C LEU A 450 -3.41 1.87 -19.49
N PRO A 451 -4.15 1.39 -20.51
CA PRO A 451 -4.94 2.27 -21.36
C PRO A 451 -6.02 2.99 -20.54
N LEU A 452 -6.30 4.25 -20.89
CA LEU A 452 -7.40 5.00 -20.29
C LEU A 452 -8.74 4.24 -20.49
N PRO A 453 -9.64 4.26 -19.50
CA PRO A 453 -10.99 3.74 -19.68
C PRO A 453 -11.70 4.47 -20.82
N GLN A 454 -12.54 3.74 -21.55
CA GLN A 454 -13.36 4.37 -22.57
C GLN A 454 -14.43 5.25 -21.89
N PRO A 455 -14.90 6.34 -22.52
CA PRO A 455 -15.89 7.23 -21.90
C PRO A 455 -17.16 6.54 -21.38
N HIS A 456 -17.60 5.45 -22.05
CA HIS A 456 -18.75 4.66 -21.63
C HIS A 456 -18.52 3.81 -20.37
N ASP A 457 -17.25 3.54 -20.01
CA ASP A 457 -16.91 2.84 -18.76
C ASP A 457 -17.06 3.77 -17.54
N VAL A 458 -16.90 5.08 -17.75
CA VAL A 458 -16.82 6.11 -16.70
C VAL A 458 -17.60 7.38 -17.08
N PRO A 459 -18.90 7.28 -17.38
CA PRO A 459 -19.65 8.37 -17.98
C PRO A 459 -19.73 9.64 -17.11
N GLY A 460 -19.87 9.50 -15.79
CA GLY A 460 -19.87 10.65 -14.87
C GLY A 460 -18.53 11.37 -14.75
N LEU A 461 -17.44 10.79 -15.27
CA LEU A 461 -16.11 11.39 -15.24
C LEU A 461 -15.71 12.07 -16.56
N VAL A 462 -16.48 11.89 -17.65
CA VAL A 462 -16.17 12.52 -18.94
C VAL A 462 -17.17 13.65 -19.22
N PRO A 463 -16.72 14.92 -19.24
CA PRO A 463 -17.60 16.05 -19.54
C PRO A 463 -18.31 15.86 -20.88
N ASN A 464 -19.62 16.08 -20.91
CA ASN A 464 -20.48 15.99 -22.10
C ASN A 464 -20.67 14.60 -22.73
N TYR A 465 -20.33 13.51 -22.03
CA TYR A 465 -20.71 12.17 -22.49
C TYR A 465 -22.22 11.95 -22.30
N ALA A 466 -22.97 11.92 -23.41
CA ALA A 466 -24.40 11.65 -23.37
C ALA A 466 -24.67 10.16 -23.22
N MET A 467 -25.16 9.76 -22.04
CA MET A 467 -25.51 8.38 -21.75
C MET A 467 -26.60 7.83 -22.69
N PRO A 468 -26.39 6.62 -23.28
CA PRO A 468 -27.43 5.90 -24.02
C PRO A 468 -28.71 5.72 -23.18
N PRO A 469 -29.92 5.83 -23.76
CA PRO A 469 -31.18 5.76 -23.02
C PRO A 469 -31.36 4.48 -22.17
N ASP A 470 -30.87 3.35 -22.66
CA ASP A 470 -30.88 2.03 -22.01
C ASP A 470 -29.99 1.94 -20.76
N GLN A 471 -29.08 2.91 -20.59
CA GLN A 471 -28.15 2.98 -19.46
C GLN A 471 -28.45 4.16 -18.51
N ARG A 472 -29.57 4.87 -18.70
CA ARG A 472 -30.01 5.96 -17.81
C ARG A 472 -30.73 5.46 -16.58
N ASP A 473 -31.30 4.26 -16.63
CA ASP A 473 -31.92 3.65 -15.48
C ASP A 473 -30.85 3.14 -14.51
N ASP A 474 -30.90 3.60 -13.25
CA ASP A 474 -30.06 3.12 -12.16
C ASP A 474 -30.90 2.26 -11.19
N PRO A 475 -31.09 0.96 -11.48
CA PRO A 475 -31.85 0.06 -10.62
C PRO A 475 -31.11 -0.28 -9.31
N PHE A 476 -29.85 0.14 -9.16
CA PHE A 476 -28.98 -0.26 -8.05
C PHE A 476 -28.76 0.86 -7.04
N ASN A 477 -29.17 2.11 -7.33
CA ASN A 477 -28.99 3.28 -6.48
C ASN A 477 -29.31 3.04 -4.99
N TRP A 478 -30.42 2.35 -4.71
CA TRP A 478 -30.88 2.07 -3.35
C TRP A 478 -29.89 1.22 -2.50
N GLN A 479 -28.97 0.50 -3.13
CA GLN A 479 -27.93 -0.29 -2.45
C GLN A 479 -26.69 0.53 -2.06
N PHE A 480 -26.59 1.76 -2.58
CA PHE A 480 -25.42 2.61 -2.45
C PHE A 480 -25.75 4.01 -1.90
N LEU A 481 -26.89 4.18 -1.20
CA LEU A 481 -27.33 5.49 -0.67
C LEU A 481 -26.33 6.18 0.28
N SER A 482 -25.32 5.46 0.75
CA SER A 482 -24.25 6.00 1.60
C SER A 482 -23.04 6.57 0.85
N PHE A 483 -23.03 6.45 -0.49
CA PHE A 483 -21.99 6.96 -1.37
C PHE A 483 -22.26 8.36 -1.87
#